data_AF-A0A1H9XQN3-F1
#
_entry.id   AF-A0A1H9XQN3-F1
#
_cell.length_a   1.000
_cell.length_b   1.000
_cell.length_c   1.000
_cell.angle_alpha   90.00
_cell.angle_beta   90.00
_cell.angle_gamma   90.00
#
_symmetry.space_group_name_H-M   'P 1'
#
loop_
_entity.id
_entity.type
_entity.pdbx_description
1 polymer ?
#
loop_
_entity_poly.entity_id
_entity_poly.type
_entity_poly.pdbx_seq_one_letter_code
_entity_poly.pdbx_strand_id
1 'polypeptide(L)'
;MRKPFAIAAALAATLLSVGLSSGTAHAETVPGCASAKQIGTTGHVKYQGATIASVKQFAGCGKNYAYTWVWDSYAKSHSYRVSNWIAVIENGEEYPRGGGEAANKQELWGAGAATLNKCTRAVASVTVPGGGYVSGWTDLRC
;
A
#
# COMPACT_ATOMS: atom_id res chain seq x y z
N MET A 1 -39.71 -36.34 -48.04
CA MET A 1 -40.17 -35.12 -48.73
C MET A 1 -40.89 -34.23 -47.74
N ARG A 2 -40.73 -32.91 -47.88
CA ARG A 2 -41.40 -31.78 -47.17
C ARG A 2 -40.78 -31.33 -45.82
N LYS A 3 -39.87 -30.36 -45.94
CA LYS A 3 -39.62 -29.30 -44.94
C LYS A 3 -40.74 -28.25 -45.03
N PRO A 4 -41.03 -27.52 -43.95
CA PRO A 4 -41.06 -26.06 -44.07
C PRO A 4 -40.21 -25.34 -43.01
N PHE A 5 -39.75 -24.16 -43.42
CA PHE A 5 -38.89 -23.21 -42.71
C PHE A 5 -39.62 -22.42 -41.61
N ALA A 6 -38.91 -22.08 -40.54
CA ALA A 6 -39.17 -20.93 -39.64
C ALA A 6 -37.81 -20.52 -39.01
N ILE A 7 -37.14 -19.49 -39.50
CA ILE A 7 -37.17 -18.07 -39.07
C ILE A 7 -36.77 -17.85 -37.59
N ALA A 8 -35.51 -17.38 -37.46
CA ALA A 8 -34.96 -16.35 -36.55
C ALA A 8 -35.20 -16.40 -35.03
N ALA A 9 -34.08 -16.40 -34.28
CA ALA A 9 -33.69 -15.29 -33.41
C ALA A 9 -32.24 -15.46 -32.97
N ALA A 10 -31.36 -14.58 -33.46
CA ALA A 10 -30.02 -14.41 -32.92
C ALA A 10 -30.10 -13.55 -31.65
N LEU A 11 -29.66 -14.07 -30.51
CA LEU A 11 -29.34 -13.28 -29.33
C LEU A 11 -27.87 -13.51 -29.01
N ALA A 12 -27.03 -12.63 -29.57
CA ALA A 12 -25.64 -12.49 -29.18
C ALA A 12 -25.59 -11.77 -27.83
N ALA A 13 -25.32 -12.50 -26.74
CA ALA A 13 -24.97 -11.92 -25.46
C ALA A 13 -23.44 -11.78 -25.39
N THR A 14 -22.90 -10.71 -25.98
CA THR A 14 -21.51 -10.31 -25.72
C THR A 14 -21.44 -9.68 -24.34
N LEU A 15 -21.15 -10.49 -23.33
CA LEU A 15 -20.70 -10.01 -22.02
C LEU A 15 -19.30 -9.39 -22.20
N LEU A 16 -19.29 -8.09 -22.44
CA LEU A 16 -18.09 -7.27 -22.31
C LEU A 16 -17.76 -7.17 -20.83
N SER A 17 -16.86 -8.05 -20.37
CA SER A 17 -16.22 -7.93 -19.06
C SER A 17 -15.58 -6.55 -18.95
N VAL A 18 -16.18 -5.72 -18.10
CA VAL A 18 -15.74 -4.38 -17.72
C VAL A 18 -14.27 -4.43 -17.34
N GLY A 19 -13.52 -3.48 -17.91
CA GLY A 19 -12.06 -3.39 -17.81
C GLY A 19 -11.54 -3.59 -16.39
N LEU A 20 -10.77 -4.67 -16.21
CA LEU A 20 -9.64 -4.62 -15.31
C LEU A 20 -8.73 -3.53 -15.85
N SER A 21 -8.82 -2.34 -15.26
CA SER A 21 -7.73 -1.38 -15.35
C SER A 21 -6.54 -2.05 -14.68
N SER A 22 -5.80 -2.84 -15.45
CA SER A 22 -4.42 -3.19 -15.16
C SER A 22 -3.64 -1.89 -15.29
N GLY A 23 -3.82 -1.02 -14.29
CA GLY A 23 -2.87 0.03 -14.00
C GLY A 23 -1.52 -0.67 -13.99
N THR A 24 -0.63 -0.23 -14.88
CA THR A 24 0.75 -0.69 -14.91
C THR A 24 1.23 -0.75 -13.48
N ALA A 25 1.49 -1.95 -12.96
CA ALA A 25 2.04 -2.10 -11.63
C ALA A 25 3.38 -1.37 -11.65
N HIS A 26 3.40 -0.13 -11.15
CA HIS A 26 4.64 0.57 -10.90
C HIS A 26 5.34 -0.25 -9.83
N ALA A 27 6.37 -0.99 -10.25
CA ALA A 27 7.15 -1.79 -9.33
C ALA A 27 7.84 -0.83 -8.36
N GLU A 28 7.39 -0.81 -7.11
CA GLU A 28 7.96 0.05 -6.10
C GLU A 28 9.42 -0.38 -5.89
N THR A 29 10.34 0.53 -6.17
CA THR A 29 11.78 0.26 -6.07
C THR A 29 12.35 1.10 -4.94
N VAL A 30 12.95 0.43 -3.95
CA VAL A 30 13.62 1.11 -2.84
C VAL A 30 14.74 1.98 -3.39
N PRO A 31 14.76 3.30 -3.11
CA PRO A 31 15.84 4.18 -3.54
C PRO A 31 17.21 3.66 -3.06
N GLY A 32 18.13 3.46 -4.01
CA GLY A 32 19.47 2.95 -3.71
C GLY A 32 19.57 1.46 -3.37
N CYS A 33 18.47 0.69 -3.43
CA CYS A 33 18.47 -0.75 -3.18
C CYS A 33 17.50 -1.52 -4.09
N ALA A 34 17.90 -1.74 -5.34
CA ALA A 34 17.06 -2.44 -6.34
C ALA A 34 16.76 -3.91 -5.98
N SER A 35 17.58 -4.54 -5.14
CA SER A 35 17.38 -5.93 -4.70
C SER A 35 16.35 -6.08 -3.59
N ALA A 36 15.94 -4.99 -2.93
CA ALA A 36 14.94 -5.06 -1.88
C ALA A 36 13.59 -5.52 -2.42
N LYS A 37 12.91 -6.35 -1.64
CA LYS A 37 11.58 -6.89 -1.96
C LYS A 37 10.63 -6.67 -0.80
N GLN A 38 9.35 -6.54 -1.13
CA GLN A 38 8.32 -6.49 -0.11
C GLN A 38 8.38 -7.77 0.72
N ILE A 39 8.27 -7.61 2.04
CA ILE A 39 8.09 -8.69 3.01
C ILE A 39 6.80 -8.45 3.79
N GLY A 40 6.16 -9.53 4.21
CA GLY A 40 4.87 -9.46 4.88
C GLY A 40 3.74 -8.94 3.98
N THR A 41 2.63 -8.66 4.63
CA THR A 41 1.37 -8.17 4.08
C THR A 41 1.39 -6.65 3.88
N THR A 42 0.49 -6.16 3.03
CA THR A 42 0.22 -4.73 2.90
C THR A 42 -0.71 -4.29 4.02
N GLY A 43 -0.26 -3.35 4.85
CA GLY A 43 -1.08 -2.67 5.84
C GLY A 43 -1.90 -1.54 5.22
N HIS A 44 -3.01 -1.18 5.86
CA HIS A 44 -3.90 -0.12 5.39
C HIS A 44 -4.18 0.89 6.49
N VAL A 45 -4.07 2.17 6.15
CA VAL A 45 -4.48 3.30 6.99
C VAL A 45 -5.90 3.67 6.60
N LYS A 46 -6.81 3.69 7.58
CA LYS A 46 -8.23 3.97 7.35
C LYS A 46 -8.70 5.23 8.07
N TYR A 47 -9.53 6.01 7.40
CA TYR A 47 -10.22 7.16 7.97
C TYR A 47 -11.67 7.15 7.50
N GLN A 48 -12.62 7.26 8.45
CA GLN A 48 -14.06 7.21 8.19
C GLN A 48 -14.50 6.00 7.34
N GLY A 49 -13.90 4.84 7.58
CA GLY A 49 -14.20 3.59 6.86
C GLY A 49 -13.52 3.44 5.50
N ALA A 50 -12.97 4.51 4.93
CA ALA A 50 -12.22 4.47 3.67
C ALA A 50 -10.73 4.19 3.91
N THR A 51 -10.10 3.43 3.01
CA THR A 51 -8.65 3.31 2.95
C THR A 51 -8.06 4.59 2.35
N ILE A 52 -7.21 5.28 3.11
CA ILE A 52 -6.58 6.54 2.69
C ILE A 52 -5.09 6.39 2.37
N ALA A 53 -4.43 5.38 2.93
CA ALA A 53 -3.05 5.03 2.61
C ALA A 53 -2.82 3.52 2.74
N SER A 54 -1.82 3.00 2.05
CA SER A 54 -1.25 1.68 2.28
C SER A 54 0.18 1.78 2.77
N VAL A 55 0.59 0.87 3.64
CA VAL A 55 1.97 0.73 4.12
C VAL A 55 2.49 -0.67 3.78
N LYS A 56 3.73 -0.73 3.32
CA LYS A 56 4.44 -1.97 2.99
C LYS A 56 5.80 -1.96 3.68
N GLN A 57 6.30 -3.13 4.03
CA GLN A 57 7.68 -3.32 4.49
C GLN A 57 8.50 -3.95 3.37
N PHE A 58 9.72 -3.48 3.17
CA PHE A 58 10.69 -4.06 2.24
C PHE A 58 11.96 -4.47 2.98
N ALA A 59 12.62 -5.53 2.53
CA ALA A 59 13.91 -5.98 3.03
C ALA A 59 14.90 -6.17 1.88
N GLY A 60 16.12 -5.69 2.06
CA GLY A 60 17.23 -5.79 1.10
C GLY A 60 18.40 -4.91 1.49
N CYS A 61 19.57 -5.11 0.86
CA CYS A 61 20.79 -4.32 1.12
C CYS A 61 21.13 -4.16 2.62
N GLY A 62 20.89 -5.20 3.43
CA GLY A 62 21.17 -5.20 4.87
C GLY A 62 20.18 -4.42 5.74
N LYS A 63 19.05 -3.95 5.20
CA LYS A 63 18.10 -3.07 5.90
C LYS A 63 16.64 -3.43 5.63
N ASN A 64 15.78 -3.02 6.55
CA ASN A 64 14.34 -2.93 6.36
C ASN A 64 13.96 -1.49 5.95
N TYR A 65 12.91 -1.34 5.16
CA TYR A 65 12.41 -0.04 4.68
C TYR A 65 10.90 0.02 4.80
N ALA A 66 10.38 1.14 5.27
CA ALA A 66 8.96 1.43 5.24
C ALA A 66 8.61 2.14 3.93
N TYR A 67 7.50 1.74 3.33
CA TYR A 67 6.92 2.37 2.15
C TYR A 67 5.49 2.78 2.44
N THR A 68 5.10 3.99 2.07
CA THR A 68 3.72 4.45 2.17
C THR A 68 3.25 5.07 0.87
N TRP A 69 2.05 4.67 0.47
CA TRP A 69 1.33 5.28 -0.65
C TRP A 69 0.00 5.84 -0.15
N VAL A 70 -0.20 7.15 -0.32
CA VAL A 70 -1.47 7.83 -0.01
C VAL A 70 -2.37 7.76 -1.26
N TRP A 71 -3.61 7.33 -1.07
CA TRP A 71 -4.51 7.10 -2.20
C TRP A 71 -4.98 8.42 -2.80
N ASP A 72 -5.15 8.43 -4.12
CA ASP A 72 -5.64 9.58 -4.90
C ASP A 72 -6.91 10.20 -4.32
N SER A 73 -7.85 9.35 -3.88
CA SER A 73 -9.12 9.76 -3.28
C SER A 73 -8.95 10.65 -2.06
N TYR A 74 -7.88 10.44 -1.29
CA TYR A 74 -7.53 11.24 -0.13
C TYR A 74 -6.61 12.41 -0.51
N ALA A 75 -5.56 12.12 -1.29
CA ALA A 75 -4.52 13.09 -1.61
C ALA A 75 -5.01 14.28 -2.45
N LYS A 76 -6.05 14.11 -3.27
CA LYS A 76 -6.63 15.19 -4.08
C LYS A 76 -7.58 16.10 -3.31
N SER A 77 -8.13 15.63 -2.19
CA SER A 77 -9.19 16.30 -1.43
C SER A 77 -8.71 16.89 -0.10
N HIS A 78 -7.50 16.57 0.33
CA HIS A 78 -6.98 16.95 1.64
C HIS A 78 -5.53 17.42 1.58
N SER A 79 -5.21 18.39 2.44
CA SER A 79 -3.83 18.65 2.86
C SER A 79 -3.48 17.70 4.01
N TYR A 80 -2.33 17.04 3.94
CA TYR A 80 -1.91 16.04 4.92
C TYR A 80 -0.40 16.02 5.14
N ARG A 81 0.00 15.51 6.29
CA ARG A 81 1.34 14.99 6.56
C ARG A 81 1.26 13.48 6.59
N VAL A 82 2.28 12.84 6.05
CA VAL A 82 2.48 11.40 6.09
C VAL A 82 3.83 11.12 6.72
N SER A 83 3.87 10.16 7.63
CA SER A 83 5.11 9.63 8.19
C SER A 83 5.07 8.11 8.15
N ASN A 84 6.25 7.50 8.09
CA ASN A 84 6.40 6.06 8.20
C ASN A 84 7.71 5.69 8.90
N TRP A 85 7.77 4.46 9.41
CA TRP A 85 8.95 3.91 10.07
C TRP A 85 8.88 2.39 10.14
N ILE A 86 10.03 1.78 10.43
CA ILE A 86 10.13 0.39 10.87
C ILE A 86 9.98 0.36 12.38
N ALA A 87 8.94 -0.30 12.86
CA ALA A 87 8.70 -0.60 14.26
C ALA A 87 9.43 -1.89 14.62
N VAL A 88 10.49 -1.80 15.42
CA VAL A 88 11.11 -2.96 16.07
C VAL A 88 10.30 -3.29 17.31
N ILE A 89 9.81 -4.52 17.42
CA ILE A 89 9.02 -4.96 18.58
C ILE A 89 9.91 -5.80 19.50
N GLU A 90 10.13 -5.32 20.72
CA GLU A 90 10.97 -5.98 21.73
C GLU A 90 10.29 -5.85 23.09
N ASN A 91 10.09 -6.98 23.78
CA ASN A 91 9.39 -7.06 25.08
C ASN A 91 7.98 -6.42 25.09
N GLY A 92 7.27 -6.45 23.96
CA GLY A 92 5.95 -5.85 23.81
C GLY A 92 5.96 -4.34 23.56
N GLU A 93 7.13 -3.71 23.53
CA GLU A 93 7.30 -2.30 23.21
C GLU A 93 7.72 -2.09 21.76
N GLU A 94 7.37 -0.91 21.22
CA GLU A 94 7.72 -0.49 19.87
C GLU A 94 8.86 0.52 19.89
N TYR A 95 9.91 0.24 19.12
CA TYR A 95 11.05 1.12 18.93
C TYR A 95 11.14 1.55 17.45
N PRO A 96 10.82 2.80 17.11
CA PRO A 96 10.85 3.26 15.73
C PRO A 96 12.28 3.38 15.21
N ARG A 97 12.50 2.97 13.95
CA ARG A 97 13.77 3.02 13.22
C ARG A 97 13.51 3.36 11.76
N GLY A 98 14.46 4.01 11.10
CA GLY A 98 14.46 4.20 9.64
C GLY A 98 13.13 4.74 9.10
N GLY A 99 12.80 5.97 9.48
CA GLY A 99 11.55 6.61 9.10
C GLY A 99 11.70 7.70 8.05
N GLY A 100 10.58 8.27 7.67
CA GLY A 100 10.48 9.45 6.85
C GLY A 100 9.22 10.24 7.21
N GLU A 101 9.21 11.52 6.84
CA GLU A 101 8.04 12.37 6.93
C GLU A 101 7.99 13.32 5.74
N ALA A 102 6.77 13.63 5.29
CA ALA A 102 6.55 14.59 4.23
C ALA A 102 5.15 15.21 4.32
N ALA A 103 5.00 16.41 3.75
CA ALA A 103 3.70 17.05 3.57
C ALA A 103 3.24 16.87 2.12
N ASN A 104 1.98 16.47 1.93
CA ASN A 104 1.30 16.34 0.64
C ASN A 104 2.07 15.51 -0.40
N LYS A 105 2.81 14.49 0.05
CA LYS A 105 3.51 13.54 -0.81
C LYS A 105 2.73 12.24 -0.88
N GLN A 106 2.41 11.86 -2.10
CA GLN A 106 1.67 10.64 -2.37
C GLN A 106 2.49 9.39 -2.05
N GLU A 107 3.76 9.40 -2.45
CA GLU A 107 4.72 8.34 -2.18
C GLU A 107 5.72 8.79 -1.12
N LEU A 108 5.97 7.93 -0.14
CA LEU A 108 6.99 8.12 0.87
C LEU A 108 7.77 6.83 1.12
N TRP A 109 9.08 6.89 0.88
CA TRP A 109 10.05 5.92 1.37
C TRP A 109 10.66 6.41 2.67
N GLY A 110 10.66 5.55 3.70
CA GLY A 110 11.42 5.76 4.91
C GLY A 110 12.91 5.47 4.70
N ALA A 111 13.76 6.04 5.57
CA ALA A 111 15.18 5.67 5.59
C ALA A 111 15.36 4.18 5.93
N GLY A 112 16.40 3.53 5.40
CA GLY A 112 16.64 2.11 5.71
C GLY A 112 17.10 1.89 7.16
N ALA A 113 16.50 0.91 7.84
CA ALA A 113 16.83 0.51 9.21
C ALA A 113 17.59 -0.84 9.23
N ALA A 114 18.79 -0.87 9.83
CA ALA A 114 19.56 -2.11 10.02
C ALA A 114 18.95 -2.99 11.14
N THR A 115 17.87 -3.70 10.81
CA THR A 115 16.98 -4.40 11.77
C THR A 115 16.56 -5.78 11.28
N LEU A 116 17.27 -6.36 10.30
CA LEU A 116 16.91 -7.65 9.69
C LEU A 116 16.95 -8.83 10.68
N ASN A 117 17.65 -8.68 11.80
CA ASN A 117 17.76 -9.66 12.88
C ASN A 117 16.76 -9.41 14.03
N LYS A 118 15.72 -8.60 13.80
CA LYS A 118 14.73 -8.21 14.80
C LYS A 118 13.32 -8.48 14.29
N CYS A 119 12.39 -8.69 15.22
CA CYS A 119 10.96 -8.68 14.93
C CYS A 119 10.52 -7.27 14.52
N THR A 120 10.03 -7.10 13.30
CA THR A 120 9.70 -5.79 12.74
C THR A 120 8.36 -5.75 12.02
N ARG A 121 7.73 -4.57 11.99
CA ARG A 121 6.64 -4.24 11.07
C ARG A 121 6.86 -2.85 10.50
N ALA A 122 6.35 -2.54 9.31
CA ALA A 122 6.28 -1.16 8.84
C ALA A 122 5.00 -0.50 9.36
N VAL A 123 5.12 0.75 9.79
CA VAL A 123 4.00 1.57 10.28
C VAL A 123 3.94 2.85 9.47
N ALA A 124 2.73 3.33 9.22
CA ALA A 124 2.50 4.64 8.64
C ALA A 124 1.43 5.40 9.41
N SER A 125 1.56 6.72 9.46
CA SER A 125 0.58 7.65 10.02
C SER A 125 0.27 8.73 9.00
N VAL A 126 -1.01 9.10 8.89
CA VAL A 126 -1.49 10.18 8.02
C VAL A 126 -2.35 11.12 8.83
N THR A 127 -2.07 12.43 8.75
CA THR A 127 -2.91 13.43 9.41
C THR A 127 -4.26 13.55 8.72
N VAL A 128 -5.31 13.77 9.51
CA VAL A 128 -6.70 13.90 9.06
C VAL A 128 -7.27 15.28 9.37
N PRO A 129 -8.37 15.69 8.72
CA PRO A 129 -9.06 16.93 9.07
C PRO A 129 -9.30 17.04 10.58
N GLY A 130 -9.09 18.24 11.13
CA GLY A 130 -9.14 18.48 12.58
C GLY A 130 -7.81 18.27 13.32
N GLY A 131 -6.72 17.93 12.62
CA GLY A 131 -5.37 17.93 13.17
C GLY A 131 -4.94 16.63 13.87
N GLY A 132 -5.81 15.62 13.91
CA GLY A 132 -5.46 14.27 14.36
C GLY A 132 -4.67 13.49 13.32
N TYR A 133 -4.34 12.24 13.65
CA TYR A 133 -3.77 11.28 12.71
C TYR A 133 -4.38 9.89 12.90
N VAL A 134 -4.34 9.10 11.84
CA VAL A 134 -4.67 7.68 11.87
C VAL A 134 -3.47 6.89 11.40
N SER A 135 -3.34 5.66 11.89
CA SER A 135 -2.20 4.79 11.60
C SER A 135 -2.63 3.45 11.05
N GLY A 136 -1.70 2.78 10.38
CA GLY A 136 -1.83 1.41 9.90
C GLY A 136 -0.46 0.76 9.84
N TRP A 137 -0.42 -0.57 9.87
CA TRP A 137 0.82 -1.34 9.92
C TRP A 137 0.71 -2.66 9.17
N THR A 138 1.86 -3.21 8.77
CA THR A 138 1.98 -4.57 8.24
C THR A 138 1.90 -5.61 9.37
N ASP A 139 1.77 -6.89 9.03
CA ASP A 139 1.99 -7.96 10.01
C ASP A 139 3.41 -7.89 10.60
N LEU A 140 3.55 -8.43 11.82
CA LEU A 140 4.83 -8.55 12.50
C LEU A 140 5.65 -9.68 11.89
N ARG A 141 6.89 -9.36 11.51
CA ARG A 141 7.84 -10.30 10.92
C ARG A 141 9.04 -10.52 11.83
N CYS A 142 9.12 -11.74 12.32
CA CYS A 142 10.30 -12.40 12.85
C CYS A 142 10.63 -13.58 11.89
#